data_AF-A0A9D6GBB8-F1
#
_entry.id   AF-A0A9D6GBB8-F1
#
_cell.length_a   1.000
_cell.length_b   1.000
_cell.length_c   1.000
_cell.angle_alpha   90.00
_cell.angle_beta   90.00
_cell.angle_gamma   90.00
#
_symmetry.space_group_name_H-M   'P 1'
#
loop_
_entity.id
_entity.type
_entity.pdbx_description
1 polymer ?
#
loop_
_entity_poly.entity_id
_entity_poly.type
_entity_poly.pdbx_seq_one_letter_code
_entity_poly.pdbx_strand_id
1 'polypeptide(L)' 'MDIDDLEPQKQKPAPKNLEVMSIAALKEYIGELEAEITRVREAIAGKEKARNGADRFFKT' A
#
# COMPACT_ATOMS: atom_id res chain seq x y z
N MET A 1 -33.95 -5.32 -11.64
CA MET A 1 -33.36 -4.69 -10.44
C MET A 1 -32.21 -5.59 -10.06
N ASP A 2 -30.99 -5.23 -10.49
CA ASP A 2 -29.79 -6.05 -10.29
C ASP A 2 -29.41 -6.04 -8.81
N ILE A 3 -29.45 -7.23 -8.22
CA ILE A 3 -29.19 -7.48 -6.80
C ILE A 3 -27.68 -7.51 -6.47
N ASP A 4 -26.81 -7.37 -7.47
CA ASP A 4 -25.35 -7.35 -7.35
C ASP A 4 -24.78 -6.00 -6.82
N ASP A 5 -25.57 -4.93 -6.78
CA ASP A 5 -25.12 -3.60 -6.32
C ASP A 5 -25.25 -3.40 -4.79
N LEU A 6 -25.56 -4.47 -4.05
CA LEU A 6 -25.80 -4.44 -2.60
C LEU A 6 -24.65 -5.00 -1.76
N GLU A 7 -23.48 -5.26 -2.35
CA GLU A 7 -22.31 -5.60 -1.55
C GLU A 7 -21.83 -4.35 -0.79
N PRO A 8 -21.74 -4.38 0.56
CA PRO A 8 -21.20 -3.25 1.30
C PRO A 8 -19.77 -3.02 0.86
N GLN A 9 -19.54 -1.94 0.10
CA GLN A 9 -18.21 -1.52 -0.28
C GLN A 9 -17.43 -1.30 1.02
N LYS A 10 -16.42 -2.14 1.28
CA LYS A 10 -15.54 -2.00 2.43
C LYS A 10 -14.87 -0.64 2.34
N GLN A 11 -15.43 0.32 3.06
CA GLN A 11 -14.86 1.67 3.12
C GLN A 11 -13.45 1.55 3.67
N LYS A 12 -12.52 2.24 3.03
CA LYS A 12 -11.14 2.31 3.52
C LYS A 12 -11.19 2.84 4.95
N PRO A 13 -10.45 2.24 5.90
CA PRO A 13 -10.40 2.74 7.26
C PRO A 13 -9.99 4.22 7.23
N ALA A 14 -10.71 5.03 8.00
CA ALA A 14 -10.44 6.45 8.10
C ALA A 14 -8.99 6.68 8.59
N PRO A 15 -8.30 7.74 8.12
CA PRO A 15 -7.01 8.11 8.68
C PRO A 15 -7.08 8.31 10.20
N LYS A 16 -5.99 8.00 10.91
CA LYS A 16 -5.89 8.29 12.35
C LYS A 16 -6.14 9.78 12.60
N ASN A 17 -6.90 10.13 13.65
CA ASN A 17 -7.07 11.51 14.05
C ASN A 17 -5.76 12.04 14.66
N LEU A 18 -5.08 12.92 13.94
CA LEU A 18 -3.77 13.45 14.34
C LEU A 18 -3.86 14.50 15.46
N GLU A 19 -5.00 15.16 15.63
CA GLU A 19 -5.17 16.24 16.61
C GLU A 19 -5.11 15.74 18.07
N VAL A 20 -5.48 14.47 18.29
CA VAL A 20 -5.48 13.85 19.63
C VAL A 20 -4.17 13.14 19.95
N MET A 21 -3.23 13.06 18.99
CA MET A 21 -1.96 12.37 19.16
C MET A 21 -0.89 13.30 19.76
N SER A 22 -0.05 12.75 20.65
CA SER A 22 1.11 13.47 21.14
C SER A 22 2.21 13.56 20.08
N ILE A 23 3.14 14.50 20.22
CA ILE A 23 4.31 14.62 19.32
C ILE A 23 5.10 13.32 19.23
N ALA A 24 5.26 12.61 20.36
CA ALA A 24 5.94 11.32 20.38
C ALA A 24 5.20 10.26 19.55
N ALA A 25 3.87 10.17 19.72
CA ALA A 25 3.04 9.25 18.95
C ALA A 25 3.01 9.59 17.45
N LEU A 26 3.07 10.88 17.09
CA LEU A 26 3.17 11.31 15.69
C LEU A 26 4.51 10.90 15.07
N LYS A 27 5.62 11.00 15.81
CA LYS A 27 6.94 10.54 15.34
C LYS A 27 6.98 9.02 15.13
N GLU A 28 6.39 8.27 16.07
CA GLU A 28 6.27 6.81 15.94
C GLU A 28 5.41 6.44 14.72
N TYR A 29 4.26 7.10 14.54
CA TYR A 29 3.39 6.87 13.41
C TYR A 29 4.06 7.19 12.06
N ILE A 30 4.87 8.24 11.99
CA ILE A 30 5.71 8.52 10.81
C ILE A 30 6.66 7.35 10.55
N GLY A 31 7.34 6.84 11.59
CA GLY A 31 8.24 5.70 11.45
C GLY A 31 7.56 4.44 10.91
N GLU A 32 6.35 4.13 11.39
CA GLU A 32 5.53 3.02 10.87
C GLU A 32 5.23 3.19 9.37
N LEU A 33 4.80 4.40 8.98
CA LEU A 33 4.45 4.70 7.59
C LEU A 33 5.68 4.65 6.66
N GLU A 34 6.83 5.17 7.10
CA GLU A 34 8.08 5.12 6.34
C GLU A 34 8.60 3.69 6.15
N ALA A 35 8.46 2.85 7.17
CA ALA A 35 8.79 1.43 7.08
C ALA A 35 7.91 0.72 6.03
N GLU A 36 6.60 0.98 6.04
CA GLU A 36 5.70 0.40 5.04
C GLU A 36 5.98 0.94 3.63
N ILE A 37 6.27 2.23 3.47
CA ILE A 37 6.71 2.81 2.19
C ILE A 37 7.94 2.08 1.67
N THR A 38 8.90 1.79 2.55
CA THR A 38 10.14 1.07 2.20
C THR A 38 9.83 -0.34 1.71
N ARG A 39 9.03 -1.09 2.47
CA ARG A 39 8.58 -2.45 2.10
C ARG A 39 7.87 -2.46 0.74
N VAL A 40 6.97 -1.51 0.50
CA VAL A 40 6.24 -1.42 -0.77
C VAL A 40 7.19 -1.11 -1.93
N ARG A 41 8.17 -0.22 -1.74
CA ARG A 41 9.20 0.06 -2.76
C ARG A 41 10.03 -1.17 -3.10
N GLU A 42 10.41 -1.97 -2.12
CA GLU A 42 11.13 -3.24 -2.35
C GLU A 42 10.29 -4.24 -3.14
N ALA A 43 8.99 -4.37 -2.80
CA ALA A 43 8.07 -5.23 -3.53
C ALA A 43 7.89 -4.79 -4.99
N ILE A 44 7.81 -3.47 -5.24
CA ILE A 44 7.75 -2.91 -6.60
C ILE A 44 9.03 -3.26 -7.36
N ALA A 45 10.20 -3.01 -6.78
CA ALA A 45 11.48 -3.34 -7.42
C ALA A 45 11.60 -4.84 -7.76
N GLY A 46 11.10 -5.72 -6.90
CA GLY A 46 11.00 -7.15 -7.17
C GLY A 46 10.10 -7.47 -8.37
N LYS A 47 8.91 -6.85 -8.44
CA LYS A 47 7.97 -7.02 -9.55
C LYS A 47 8.53 -6.50 -10.88
N GLU A 48 9.20 -5.36 -10.87
CA GLU A 48 9.83 -4.79 -12.06
C GLU A 48 10.95 -5.68 -12.60
N LYS A 49 11.79 -6.24 -11.72
CA LYS A 49 12.81 -7.23 -12.12
C LYS A 49 12.18 -8.46 -12.76
N ALA A 50 11.11 -8.99 -12.18
CA ALA A 50 10.39 -10.14 -12.74
C ALA A 50 9.80 -9.82 -14.12
N ARG A 51 9.17 -8.65 -14.30
CA ARG A 51 8.64 -8.19 -15.59
C ARG A 51 9.74 -8.09 -16.64
N ASN A 52 10.85 -7.41 -16.31
CA ASN A 52 11.97 -7.22 -17.23
C ASN A 52 12.67 -8.55 -17.57
N GLY A 53 12.71 -9.50 -16.63
CA GLY A 53 13.21 -10.85 -16.87
C GLY A 53 12.34 -11.62 -17.84
N ALA A 54 11.01 -11.55 -17.68
CA ALA A 54 10.05 -12.14 -18.62
C ALA A 54 10.16 -11.51 -20.02
N ASP A 55 10.22 -10.18 -20.11
CA ASP A 55 10.35 -9.47 -21.40
C ASP A 55 11.61 -9.87 -22.17
N ARG A 56 12.69 -10.25 -21.47
CA ARG A 56 13.92 -10.78 -22.09
C ARG A 56 13.76 -12.23 -22.56
N PHE A 57 13.02 -13.05 -21.83
CA PHE A 57 12.79 -14.46 -22.15
C PHE A 57 11.85 -14.62 -23.36
N PHE A 58 10.86 -13.73 -23.53
CA PHE A 58 9.89 -13.79 -24.63
C PHE A 58 10.32 -13.01 -25.90
N LYS A 59 11.47 -12.31 -25.88
CA LYS A 59 12.04 -11.60 -27.05
C LYS A 59 13.14 -12.38 -27.79
N THR A 60 13.46 -13.58 -27.33
CA THR A 60 14.23 -14.61 -28.07
C THR A 60 13.28 -15.55 -28.78
#